data_AF-A0A2H0QSD5-F1
#
_entry.id   AF-A0A2H0QSD5-F1
#
_cell.length_a   1.000
_cell.length_b   1.000
_cell.length_c   1.000
_cell.angle_alpha   90.00
_cell.angle_beta   90.00
_cell.angle_gamma   90.00
#
_symmetry.space_group_name_H-M   'P 1'
#
loop_
_entity.id
_entity.type
_entity.pdbx_description
1 polymer ?
#
loop_
_entity_poly.entity_id
_entity_poly.type
_entity_poly.pdbx_seq_one_letter_code
_entity_poly.pdbx_strand_id
1 'polypeptide(L)'
;MQQTLSELLSLREQMEQTAQHIDEIRRQLSDEQQSLRQIVEEYGARRIKLLKQELHAHELTWCTCCHTEVPEASTELLFIEQTEEYTHGYGNMFYGFRSSAKLHRTCPTCRELATDKHGQKGPYDSRAKDQASFHAFRVEKHEDGYYARKFGNWIKLDDKNCGQDDPSNQLVEKLAEEWGLPPRIEVKHDWPTKQEMLVIHERVAMAKAS
;
A
#
# COMPACT_ATOMS: atom_id res chain seq x y z
N MET A 1 -17.60 -64.27 15.63
CA MET A 1 -17.74 -63.62 14.30
C MET A 1 -18.79 -62.50 14.28
N GLN A 2 -19.97 -62.67 14.88
CA GLN A 2 -20.98 -61.59 14.92
C GLN A 2 -20.57 -60.38 15.81
N GLN A 3 -19.92 -60.62 16.95
CA GLN A 3 -19.44 -59.56 17.85
C GLN A 3 -18.38 -58.65 17.21
N THR A 4 -17.43 -59.22 16.47
CA THR A 4 -16.39 -58.45 15.78
C THR A 4 -16.94 -57.59 14.64
N LEU A 5 -18.02 -58.03 13.97
CA LEU A 5 -18.67 -57.22 12.93
C LEU A 5 -19.41 -56.01 13.53
N SER A 6 -20.11 -56.18 14.66
CA SER A 6 -20.79 -55.09 15.36
C SER A 6 -19.81 -54.06 15.94
N GLU A 7 -18.65 -54.50 16.44
CA GLU A 7 -17.59 -53.61 16.92
C GLU A 7 -16.99 -52.77 15.78
N LEU A 8 -16.76 -53.38 14.60
CA LEU A 8 -16.27 -52.66 13.43
C LEU A 8 -17.27 -51.63 12.88
N LEU A 9 -18.57 -51.93 12.91
CA LEU A 9 -19.61 -51.00 12.50
C LEU A 9 -19.72 -49.81 13.47
N SER A 10 -19.68 -50.08 14.78
CA SER A 10 -19.64 -49.04 15.82
C SER A 10 -18.42 -48.13 15.68
N LEU A 11 -17.23 -48.71 15.44
CA LEU A 11 -16.01 -47.94 15.21
C LEU A 11 -16.13 -47.05 13.96
N ARG A 12 -16.72 -47.58 12.87
CA ARG A 12 -16.95 -46.81 11.64
C ARG A 12 -17.87 -45.61 11.90
N GLU A 13 -18.98 -45.80 12.61
CA GLU A 13 -19.90 -44.71 12.96
C GLU A 13 -19.20 -43.64 13.81
N GLN A 14 -18.37 -44.05 14.78
CA GLN A 14 -17.55 -43.13 15.57
C GLN A 14 -16.55 -42.36 14.72
N MET A 15 -15.90 -43.01 13.75
CA MET A 15 -14.98 -42.35 12.83
C MET A 15 -15.69 -41.35 11.91
N GLU A 16 -16.89 -41.69 11.41
CA GLU A 16 -17.70 -40.79 10.58
C GLU A 16 -18.16 -39.56 11.37
N GLN A 17 -18.62 -39.74 12.61
CA GLN A 17 -18.97 -38.63 13.52
C GLN A 17 -17.75 -37.76 13.83
N THR A 18 -16.60 -38.38 14.11
CA THR A 18 -15.35 -37.65 14.38
C THR A 18 -14.90 -36.84 13.17
N ALA A 19 -14.99 -37.41 11.96
CA ALA A 19 -14.64 -36.72 10.72
C ALA A 19 -15.55 -35.50 10.47
N GLN A 20 -16.87 -35.66 10.65
CA GLN A 20 -17.82 -34.56 10.55
C GLN A 20 -17.52 -33.44 11.56
N HIS A 21 -17.22 -33.81 12.81
CA HIS A 21 -16.86 -32.85 13.84
C HIS A 21 -15.55 -32.10 13.53
N ILE A 22 -14.53 -32.81 13.01
CA ILE A 22 -13.29 -32.19 12.54
C ILE A 22 -13.55 -31.20 11.40
N ASP A 23 -14.41 -31.55 10.45
CA ASP A 23 -14.73 -30.67 9.32
C ASP A 23 -15.50 -29.42 9.77
N GLU A 24 -16.38 -29.54 10.77
CA GLU A 24 -17.09 -28.41 11.35
C GLU A 24 -16.13 -27.45 12.07
N ILE A 25 -15.23 -27.98 12.91
CA ILE A 25 -14.18 -27.19 13.58
C ILE A 25 -13.30 -26.48 12.53
N ARG A 26 -12.92 -27.17 11.45
CA ARG A 26 -12.10 -26.58 10.38
C ARG A 26 -12.78 -25.40 9.71
N ARG A 27 -14.10 -25.49 9.46
CA ARG A 27 -14.87 -24.37 8.89
C ARG A 27 -14.92 -23.19 9.86
N GLN A 28 -15.23 -23.44 11.12
CA GLN A 28 -15.25 -22.40 12.16
C GLN A 28 -13.91 -21.67 12.27
N LEU A 29 -12.79 -22.41 12.29
CA LEU A 29 -11.45 -21.81 12.31
C LEU A 29 -11.16 -20.96 11.07
N SER A 30 -11.60 -21.41 9.89
CA SER A 30 -11.44 -20.63 8.65
C SER A 30 -12.22 -19.32 8.71
N ASP A 31 -13.45 -19.35 9.23
CA ASP A 31 -14.31 -18.17 9.35
C ASP A 31 -13.77 -17.17 10.38
N GLU A 32 -13.26 -17.66 11.52
CA GLU A 32 -12.59 -16.84 12.53
C GLU A 32 -11.30 -16.20 11.99
N GLN A 33 -10.49 -16.94 11.22
CA GLN A 33 -9.30 -16.41 10.57
C GLN A 33 -9.64 -15.29 9.59
N GLN A 34 -10.65 -15.50 8.75
CA GLN A 34 -11.12 -14.46 7.83
C GLN A 34 -11.61 -13.22 8.58
N SER A 35 -12.35 -13.42 9.67
CA SER A 35 -12.83 -12.31 10.52
C SER A 35 -11.67 -11.55 11.16
N LEU A 36 -10.64 -12.24 11.65
CA LEU A 36 -9.44 -11.63 12.21
C LEU A 36 -8.71 -10.77 11.17
N ARG A 37 -8.54 -11.28 9.94
CA ARG A 37 -7.92 -10.51 8.85
C ARG A 37 -8.69 -9.22 8.56
N GLN A 38 -10.02 -9.29 8.49
CA GLN A 38 -10.87 -8.11 8.27
C GLN A 38 -10.71 -7.08 9.39
N ILE A 39 -10.67 -7.52 10.65
CA ILE A 39 -10.46 -6.64 11.81
C ILE A 39 -9.09 -5.96 11.73
N VAL A 40 -8.04 -6.69 11.36
CA VAL A 40 -6.68 -6.15 11.23
C VAL A 40 -6.57 -5.16 10.06
N GLU A 41 -7.20 -5.45 8.93
CA GLU A 41 -7.28 -4.52 7.79
C GLU A 41 -8.01 -3.22 8.17
N GLU A 42 -9.16 -3.34 8.83
CA GLU A 42 -9.94 -2.18 9.29
C GLU A 42 -9.16 -1.35 10.32
N TYR A 43 -8.49 -2.03 11.26
CA TYR A 43 -7.60 -1.39 12.22
C TYR A 43 -6.49 -0.60 11.52
N GLY A 44 -5.81 -1.21 10.53
CA GLY A 44 -4.76 -0.55 9.75
C GLY A 44 -5.27 0.70 9.03
N ALA A 45 -6.45 0.61 8.39
CA ALA A 45 -7.07 1.75 7.71
C ALA A 45 -7.43 2.89 8.69
N ARG A 46 -8.01 2.55 9.86
CA ARG A 46 -8.33 3.53 10.92
C ARG A 46 -7.07 4.18 11.47
N ARG A 47 -5.99 3.43 11.64
CA ARG A 47 -4.69 3.95 12.09
C ARG A 47 -4.09 4.95 11.10
N ILE A 48 -4.10 4.64 9.81
CA ILE A 48 -3.64 5.57 8.77
C ILE A 48 -4.52 6.83 8.75
N LYS A 49 -5.84 6.67 8.90
CA LYS A 49 -6.76 7.81 8.99
C LYS A 49 -6.44 8.71 10.19
N LEU A 50 -6.20 8.13 11.37
CA LEU A 50 -5.78 8.87 12.56
C LEU A 50 -4.48 9.63 12.30
N LEU A 51 -3.46 8.97 11.75
CA LEU A 51 -2.20 9.64 11.41
C LEU A 51 -2.39 10.84 10.46
N LYS A 52 -3.25 10.70 9.43
CA LYS A 52 -3.55 11.80 8.51
C LYS A 52 -4.22 12.99 9.23
N GLN A 53 -5.08 12.72 10.22
CA GLN A 53 -5.72 13.75 11.03
C GLN A 53 -4.71 14.47 11.92
N GLU A 54 -3.80 13.72 12.56
CA GLU A 54 -2.74 14.29 13.39
C GLU A 54 -1.75 15.13 12.57
N LEU A 55 -1.32 14.62 11.41
CA LEU A 55 -0.49 15.39 10.47
C LEU A 55 -1.14 16.74 10.16
N HIS A 56 -2.42 16.74 9.78
CA HIS A 56 -3.15 17.96 9.48
C HIS A 56 -3.29 18.89 10.69
N ALA A 57 -3.55 18.35 11.88
CA ALA A 57 -3.60 19.13 13.13
C ALA A 57 -2.28 19.83 13.46
N HIS A 58 -1.16 19.25 13.02
CA HIS A 58 0.18 19.83 13.13
C HIS A 58 0.62 20.67 11.92
N GLU A 59 -0.30 20.95 10.97
CA GLU A 59 0.01 21.67 9.71
C GLU A 59 1.10 20.96 8.86
N LEU A 60 1.18 19.64 9.01
CA LEU A 60 2.10 18.76 8.31
C LEU A 60 1.36 17.86 7.33
N THR A 61 2.12 17.33 6.38
CA THR A 61 1.66 16.33 5.43
C THR A 61 2.85 15.48 4.99
N TRP A 62 2.68 14.61 3.99
CA TRP A 62 3.77 13.81 3.43
C TRP A 62 3.93 14.05 1.93
N CYS A 63 5.17 13.99 1.47
CA CYS A 63 5.49 13.93 0.05
C CYS A 63 5.24 12.51 -0.45
N THR A 64 4.42 12.35 -1.47
CA THR A 64 4.13 11.05 -2.12
C THR A 64 5.28 10.54 -3.00
N CYS A 65 6.30 11.35 -3.28
CA CYS A 65 7.47 10.94 -4.07
C CYS A 65 8.62 10.41 -3.20
N CYS A 66 8.96 11.12 -2.12
CA CYS A 66 10.05 10.73 -1.22
C CYS A 66 9.57 10.17 0.13
N HIS A 67 8.26 10.13 0.38
CA HIS A 67 7.63 9.63 1.59
C HIS A 67 8.11 10.28 2.90
N THR A 68 8.60 11.52 2.82
CA THR A 68 8.99 12.31 3.99
C THR A 68 7.84 13.19 4.46
N GLU A 69 7.77 13.44 5.77
CA GLU A 69 6.93 14.50 6.33
C GLU A 69 7.42 15.89 5.87
N VAL A 70 6.49 16.80 5.62
CA VAL A 70 6.75 18.17 5.18
C VAL A 70 5.63 19.11 5.63
N PRO A 71 5.88 20.41 5.81
CA PRO A 71 4.82 21.39 6.09
C PRO A 71 3.77 21.42 4.98
N GLU A 72 2.49 21.38 5.33
CA GLU A 72 1.39 21.35 4.36
C GLU A 72 1.44 22.55 3.41
N ALA A 73 1.69 23.75 3.96
CA ALA A 73 1.84 24.99 3.20
C ALA A 73 3.00 25.00 2.18
N SER A 74 3.96 24.09 2.31
CA SER A 74 5.10 23.97 1.40
C SER A 74 4.87 22.99 0.25
N THR A 75 3.73 22.28 0.25
CA THR A 75 3.44 21.25 -0.74
C THR A 75 2.60 21.74 -1.90
N GLU A 76 2.81 21.12 -3.06
CA GLU A 76 1.98 21.32 -4.25
C GLU A 76 1.52 19.98 -4.82
N LEU A 77 0.47 20.04 -5.63
CA LEU A 77 -0.01 18.89 -6.39
C LEU A 77 0.62 18.90 -7.78
N LEU A 78 1.24 17.79 -8.15
CA LEU A 78 1.77 17.54 -9.48
C LEU A 78 1.11 16.31 -10.09
N PHE A 79 0.72 16.41 -11.36
CA PHE A 79 0.35 15.26 -12.17
C PHE A 79 1.56 14.82 -12.96
N ILE A 80 2.04 13.61 -12.69
CA ILE A 80 3.20 13.03 -13.35
C ILE A 80 2.72 12.02 -14.38
N GLU A 81 3.09 12.23 -15.64
CA GLU A 81 2.92 11.29 -16.74
C GLU A 81 4.27 10.77 -17.18
N GLN A 82 4.39 9.45 -17.30
CA GLN A 82 5.61 8.78 -17.70
C GLN A 82 5.28 7.71 -18.73
N THR A 83 6.11 7.59 -19.75
CA THR A 83 6.08 6.47 -20.69
C THR A 83 7.47 5.89 -20.77
N GLU A 84 7.60 4.59 -20.56
CA GLU A 84 8.88 3.88 -20.65
C GLU A 84 8.78 2.74 -21.66
N GLU A 85 9.81 2.59 -22.48
CA GLU A 85 9.99 1.37 -23.27
C GLU A 85 10.32 0.18 -22.36
N TYR A 86 9.59 -0.91 -22.55
CA TYR A 86 9.79 -2.16 -21.84
C TYR A 86 10.47 -3.15 -22.76
N THR A 87 11.63 -3.67 -22.33
CA THR A 87 12.34 -4.77 -22.98
C THR A 87 12.32 -5.99 -22.06
N HIS A 88 12.07 -7.19 -22.62
CA HIS A 88 12.05 -8.43 -21.85
C HIS A 88 12.72 -9.56 -22.65
N GLY A 89 13.38 -10.49 -21.95
CA GLY A 89 14.02 -11.68 -22.53
C GLY A 89 15.51 -11.54 -22.85
N TYR A 90 16.16 -12.67 -23.17
CA TYR A 90 17.54 -12.70 -23.67
C TYR A 90 17.60 -12.04 -25.05
N GLY A 91 18.32 -10.92 -25.16
CA GLY A 91 18.61 -10.26 -26.45
C GLY A 91 18.00 -8.86 -26.67
N ASN A 92 17.49 -8.19 -25.64
CA ASN A 92 16.95 -6.82 -25.74
C ASN A 92 15.90 -6.66 -26.86
N MET A 93 15.00 -7.64 -27.04
CA MET A 93 13.91 -7.47 -28.01
C MET A 93 12.91 -6.43 -27.50
N PHE A 94 12.62 -5.43 -28.35
CA PHE A 94 11.57 -4.45 -28.12
C PHE A 94 10.22 -5.13 -27.90
N TYR A 95 9.56 -4.84 -26.78
CA TYR A 95 8.24 -5.42 -26.45
C TYR A 95 7.11 -4.39 -26.52
N GLY A 96 7.37 -3.13 -26.20
CA GLY A 96 6.38 -2.05 -26.28
C GLY A 96 6.62 -0.94 -25.27
N PHE A 97 5.63 -0.07 -25.09
CA PHE A 97 5.67 1.03 -24.13
C PHE A 97 4.72 0.77 -22.97
N ARG A 98 5.15 1.13 -21.76
CA ARG A 98 4.31 1.17 -20.57
C ARG A 98 4.14 2.63 -20.15
N SER A 99 2.90 3.10 -20.16
CA SER A 99 2.56 4.42 -19.64
C SER A 99 2.05 4.34 -18.21
N SER A 100 2.34 5.37 -17.42
CA SER A 100 1.77 5.60 -16.10
C SER A 100 1.42 7.09 -15.96
N ALA A 101 0.35 7.37 -15.23
CA ALA A 101 -0.10 8.73 -14.97
C ALA A 101 -0.68 8.79 -13.55
N LYS A 102 -0.19 9.71 -12.72
CA LYS A 102 -0.57 9.74 -11.30
C LYS A 102 -0.46 11.14 -10.70
N LEU A 103 -1.38 11.42 -9.78
CA LEU A 103 -1.35 12.62 -8.93
C LEU A 103 -0.44 12.42 -7.72
N HIS A 104 0.46 13.38 -7.51
CA HIS A 104 1.40 13.40 -6.40
C HIS A 104 1.25 14.67 -5.58
N ARG A 105 1.27 14.54 -4.25
CA ARG A 105 1.62 15.65 -3.35
C ARG A 105 3.13 15.70 -3.24
N THR A 106 3.76 16.82 -3.58
CA THR A 106 5.21 16.95 -3.66
C THR A 106 5.75 18.02 -2.72
N CYS A 107 6.92 17.74 -2.14
CA CYS A 107 7.70 18.74 -1.42
C CYS A 107 8.46 19.65 -2.40
N PRO A 108 8.99 20.81 -1.95
CA PRO A 108 9.73 21.73 -2.80
C PRO A 108 10.87 21.06 -3.58
N THR A 109 11.64 20.19 -2.93
CA THR A 109 12.75 19.46 -3.56
C THR A 109 12.28 18.49 -4.64
N CYS A 110 11.25 17.68 -4.38
CA CYS A 110 10.71 16.77 -5.39
C CYS A 110 10.04 17.52 -6.54
N ARG A 111 9.43 18.68 -6.27
CA ARG A 111 8.85 19.56 -7.29
C ARG A 111 9.93 20.12 -8.22
N GLU A 112 11.05 20.60 -7.67
CA GLU A 112 12.18 21.08 -8.45
C GLU A 112 12.73 19.96 -9.35
N LEU A 113 13.02 18.79 -8.76
CA LEU A 113 13.49 17.62 -9.51
C LEU A 113 12.52 17.16 -10.60
N ALA A 114 11.21 17.21 -10.36
CA ALA A 114 10.20 16.88 -11.36
C ALA A 114 10.11 17.94 -12.47
N THR A 115 10.31 19.21 -12.12
CA THR A 115 10.32 20.32 -13.08
C THR A 115 11.55 20.23 -13.98
N ASP A 116 12.73 19.96 -13.41
CA ASP A 116 13.97 19.77 -14.17
C ASP A 116 13.83 18.63 -15.17
N LYS A 117 13.18 17.53 -14.75
CA LYS A 117 12.90 16.37 -15.59
C LYS A 117 11.75 16.59 -16.58
N HIS A 118 10.98 17.67 -16.47
CA HIS A 118 9.82 17.90 -17.33
C HIS A 118 10.24 18.01 -18.79
N GLY A 119 9.68 17.17 -19.65
CA GLY A 119 10.03 17.13 -21.07
C GLY A 119 11.43 16.57 -21.34
N GLN A 120 12.17 16.14 -20.30
CA GLN A 120 13.36 15.33 -20.50
C GLN A 120 12.93 13.95 -20.96
N LYS A 121 13.62 13.44 -21.98
CA LYS A 121 13.64 12.01 -22.22
C LYS A 121 14.46 11.39 -21.08
N GLY A 122 13.90 10.41 -20.38
CA GLY A 122 14.17 10.14 -18.95
C GLY A 122 15.65 9.99 -18.50
N PRO A 123 15.94 10.18 -17.19
CA PRO A 123 17.30 10.19 -16.61
C PRO A 123 18.01 8.82 -16.55
N TYR A 124 17.44 7.75 -17.13
CA TYR A 124 18.06 6.43 -17.26
C TYR A 124 18.64 6.17 -18.67
N ASP A 125 19.01 7.23 -19.37
CA ASP A 125 19.55 7.22 -20.73
C ASP A 125 20.97 6.66 -20.87
N SER A 126 21.46 5.88 -19.89
CA SER A 126 22.75 5.19 -20.01
C SER A 126 22.66 3.88 -20.81
N ARG A 127 21.45 3.34 -21.02
CA ARG A 127 21.24 2.05 -21.73
C ARG A 127 20.22 2.09 -22.88
N ALA A 128 19.33 3.08 -22.93
CA ALA A 128 18.09 3.04 -23.73
C ALA A 128 17.81 4.34 -24.52
N LYS A 129 18.87 5.00 -25.03
CA LYS A 129 18.87 6.19 -25.93
C LYS A 129 17.48 6.66 -26.39
N ASP A 130 16.91 7.67 -25.71
CA ASP A 130 15.66 8.36 -26.09
C ASP A 130 14.31 7.62 -25.81
N GLN A 131 14.27 6.56 -25.01
CA GLN A 131 13.10 5.66 -24.93
C GLN A 131 12.15 5.86 -23.72
N ALA A 132 12.27 6.96 -22.98
CA ALA A 132 11.31 7.32 -21.92
C ALA A 132 10.89 8.79 -22.01
N SER A 133 9.61 9.11 -21.81
CA SER A 133 9.12 10.49 -21.68
C SER A 133 8.62 10.74 -20.27
N PHE A 134 8.92 11.92 -19.72
CA PHE A 134 8.48 12.33 -18.39
C PHE A 134 7.90 13.75 -18.44
N HIS A 135 6.68 13.92 -17.93
CA HIS A 135 6.04 15.21 -17.81
C HIS A 135 5.44 15.38 -16.42
N ALA A 136 5.79 16.48 -15.77
CA ALA A 136 5.18 16.92 -14.51
C ALA A 136 4.36 18.18 -14.73
N PHE A 137 3.06 18.14 -14.45
CA PHE A 137 2.16 19.27 -14.63
C PHE A 137 1.65 19.75 -13.27
N ARG A 138 1.60 21.07 -13.06
CA ARG A 138 0.95 21.65 -11.89
C ARG A 138 -0.54 21.32 -11.90
N VAL A 139 -1.07 21.00 -10.73
CA VAL A 139 -2.49 20.66 -10.53
C VAL A 139 -3.15 21.61 -9.55
N GLU A 140 -4.39 21.96 -9.84
CA GLU A 140 -5.29 22.68 -8.92
C GLU A 140 -6.53 21.83 -8.64
N LYS A 141 -7.00 21.87 -7.39
CA LYS A 141 -8.23 21.21 -6.96
C LYS A 141 -9.37 22.22 -7.03
N HIS A 142 -10.42 21.87 -7.77
CA HIS A 142 -11.67 22.61 -7.89
C HIS A 142 -12.82 21.80 -7.25
N GLU A 143 -14.01 22.38 -7.18
CA GLU A 143 -15.19 21.73 -6.61
C GLU A 143 -15.58 20.44 -7.35
N ASP A 144 -15.37 20.41 -8.67
CA ASP A 144 -15.78 19.31 -9.55
C ASP A 144 -14.64 18.35 -9.92
N GLY A 145 -13.43 18.53 -9.37
CA GLY A 145 -12.31 17.61 -9.59
C GLY A 145 -10.93 18.28 -9.62
N TYR A 146 -9.93 17.54 -10.11
CA TYR A 146 -8.56 18.02 -10.27
C TYR A 146 -8.28 18.45 -11.70
N TYR A 147 -7.53 19.54 -11.87
CA TYR A 147 -7.18 20.08 -13.18
C TYR A 147 -5.67 20.25 -13.29
N ALA A 148 -5.07 19.69 -14.34
CA ALA A 148 -3.65 19.86 -14.62
C ALA A 148 -3.44 20.92 -15.70
N ARG A 149 -2.42 21.77 -15.54
CA ARG A 149 -2.03 22.74 -16.56
C ARG A 149 -1.11 22.10 -17.60
N LYS A 150 -1.70 21.45 -18.60
CA LYS A 150 -0.98 20.79 -19.69
C LYS A 150 -0.81 21.72 -20.88
N PHE A 151 0.45 22.00 -21.25
CA PHE A 151 0.81 22.78 -22.44
C PHE A 151 0.03 24.11 -22.57
N GLY A 152 -0.14 24.82 -21.44
CA GLY A 152 -0.84 26.10 -21.38
C GLY A 152 -2.35 26.01 -21.10
N ASN A 153 -2.97 24.84 -21.25
CA ASN A 153 -4.40 24.64 -21.02
C ASN A 153 -4.67 23.90 -19.70
N TRP A 154 -5.77 24.24 -19.03
CA TRP A 154 -6.27 23.46 -17.90
C TRP A 154 -7.09 22.28 -18.42
N ILE A 155 -6.68 21.08 -18.05
CA ILE A 155 -7.33 19.83 -18.46
C ILE A 155 -7.80 19.10 -17.21
N LYS A 156 -9.10 18.78 -17.16
CA LYS A 156 -9.69 17.96 -16.09
C LYS A 156 -9.06 16.57 -16.10
N LEU A 157 -8.59 16.13 -14.93
CA LEU A 157 -8.00 14.82 -14.74
C LEU A 157 -9.10 13.77 -14.53
N ASP A 158 -8.80 12.54 -14.98
CA ASP A 158 -9.63 11.37 -14.68
C ASP A 158 -9.45 10.99 -13.20
N ASP A 159 -10.56 10.83 -12.48
CA ASP A 159 -10.59 10.51 -11.05
C ASP A 159 -9.76 9.27 -10.71
N LYS A 160 -9.68 8.29 -11.62
CA LYS A 160 -8.89 7.06 -11.42
C LYS A 160 -7.39 7.33 -11.23
N ASN A 161 -6.89 8.44 -11.77
CA ASN A 161 -5.47 8.82 -11.68
C ASN A 161 -5.22 9.84 -10.54
N CYS A 162 -6.26 10.24 -9.82
CA CYS A 162 -6.21 11.27 -8.78
C CYS A 162 -6.07 10.71 -7.35
N GLY A 163 -6.01 9.39 -7.20
CA GLY A 163 -5.74 8.75 -5.92
C GLY A 163 -4.35 9.13 -5.39
N GLN A 164 -4.30 9.71 -4.20
CA GLN A 164 -3.03 9.94 -3.49
C GLN A 164 -2.66 8.70 -2.70
N ASP A 165 -1.39 8.29 -2.80
CA ASP A 165 -0.87 7.17 -2.01
C ASP A 165 -0.90 7.49 -0.52
N ASP A 166 -1.16 6.45 0.26
CA ASP A 166 -0.96 6.49 1.70
C ASP A 166 0.51 6.78 2.05
N PRO A 167 0.76 7.36 3.23
CA PRO A 167 2.12 7.49 3.74
C PRO A 167 2.80 6.11 3.81
N SER A 168 4.11 6.07 3.57
CA SER A 168 4.84 4.80 3.61
C SER A 168 4.79 4.19 5.01
N ASN A 169 4.80 2.86 5.11
CA ASN A 169 4.84 2.18 6.41
C ASN A 169 5.99 2.69 7.30
N GLN A 170 7.14 3.01 6.71
CA GLN A 170 8.28 3.56 7.46
C GLN A 170 7.96 4.93 8.08
N LEU A 171 7.30 5.82 7.34
CA LEU A 171 6.87 7.11 7.87
C LEU A 171 5.80 6.93 8.95
N VAL A 172 4.82 6.06 8.70
CA VAL A 172 3.74 5.77 9.64
C VAL A 172 4.30 5.26 10.97
N GLU A 173 5.24 4.31 10.96
CA GLU A 173 5.83 3.79 12.20
C GLU A 173 6.68 4.83 12.92
N LYS A 174 7.47 5.63 12.19
CA LYS A 174 8.26 6.72 12.79
C LYS A 174 7.35 7.70 13.55
N LEU A 175 6.30 8.21 12.89
CA LEU A 175 5.40 9.18 13.49
C LEU A 175 4.53 8.58 14.59
N ALA A 176 4.15 7.30 14.45
CA ALA A 176 3.42 6.61 15.50
C ALA A 176 4.25 6.50 16.79
N GLU A 177 5.56 6.24 16.67
CA GLU A 177 6.48 6.24 17.80
C GLU A 177 6.63 7.64 18.42
N GLU A 178 6.84 8.67 17.60
CA GLU A 178 7.04 10.04 18.05
C GLU A 178 5.80 10.64 18.74
N TRP A 179 4.60 10.31 18.26
CA TRP A 179 3.34 10.89 18.74
C TRP A 179 2.53 9.94 19.64
N GLY A 180 3.06 8.74 19.93
CA GLY A 180 2.38 7.75 20.77
C GLY A 180 1.09 7.20 20.15
N LEU A 181 1.06 7.02 18.83
CA LEU A 181 -0.08 6.42 18.14
C LEU A 181 -0.14 4.90 18.36
N PRO A 182 -1.32 4.27 18.19
CA PRO A 182 -1.46 2.83 18.37
C PRO A 182 -0.46 2.02 17.53
N PRO A 183 0.03 0.87 18.01
CA PRO A 183 1.03 0.06 17.32
C PRO A 183 0.45 -0.58 16.05
N ARG A 184 1.30 -0.99 15.12
CA ARG A 184 0.85 -1.73 13.95
C ARG A 184 0.52 -3.18 14.31
N ILE A 185 -0.56 -3.71 13.75
CA ILE A 185 -0.96 -5.12 13.89
C ILE A 185 -0.95 -5.76 12.50
N GLU A 186 -0.39 -6.95 12.36
CA GLU A 186 -0.33 -7.71 11.10
C GLU A 186 -0.66 -9.19 11.34
N VAL A 187 -1.30 -9.85 10.37
CA VAL A 187 -1.40 -11.31 10.33
C VAL A 187 -0.29 -11.82 9.42
N LYS A 188 0.69 -12.53 9.98
CA LYS A 188 1.76 -13.17 9.21
C LYS A 188 1.41 -14.62 8.90
N HIS A 189 1.73 -15.02 7.67
CA HIS A 189 1.67 -16.40 7.24
C HIS A 189 3.04 -17.06 7.35
N ASP A 190 3.15 -18.11 8.15
CA ASP A 190 4.36 -18.93 8.20
C ASP A 190 4.25 -20.07 7.18
N TRP A 191 5.18 -20.09 6.23
CA TRP A 191 5.30 -21.16 5.23
C TRP A 191 6.43 -22.11 5.66
N PRO A 192 6.25 -23.45 5.66
CA PRO A 192 5.19 -24.23 5.01
C PRO A 192 4.02 -24.63 5.91
N THR A 193 4.02 -24.27 7.20
CA THR A 193 3.03 -24.76 8.18
C THR A 193 1.62 -24.17 7.98
N LYS A 194 1.48 -23.14 7.12
CA LYS A 194 0.23 -22.38 6.90
C LYS A 194 -0.36 -21.81 8.20
N GLN A 195 0.46 -21.71 9.24
CA GLN A 195 0.03 -21.11 10.49
C GLN A 195 -0.01 -19.60 10.32
N GLU A 196 -1.12 -19.01 10.73
CA GLU A 196 -1.26 -17.57 10.84
C GLU A 196 -0.88 -17.15 12.25
N MET A 197 -0.07 -16.09 12.34
CA MET A 197 0.31 -15.50 13.61
C MET A 197 -0.05 -14.02 13.59
N LEU A 198 -0.81 -13.59 14.59
CA LEU A 198 -1.04 -12.19 14.86
C LEU A 198 0.24 -11.59 15.46
N VAL A 199 0.78 -10.56 14.82
CA VAL A 199 1.99 -9.86 15.25
C VAL A 199 1.64 -8.41 15.57
N ILE A 200 1.91 -8.01 16.81
CA ILE A 200 1.79 -6.62 17.25
C ILE A 200 3.20 -6.02 17.24
N HIS A 201 3.40 -4.98 16.44
CA HIS A 201 4.67 -4.28 16.30
C HIS A 201 4.76 -3.16 17.33
N GLU A 202 5.05 -3.54 18.58
CA GLU A 202 5.35 -2.60 19.65
C GLU A 202 6.84 -2.23 19.59
N ARG A 203 7.15 -0.99 19.18
CA ARG A 203 8.43 -0.39 19.55
C ARG A 203 8.21 0.27 20.89
N VAL A 204 8.80 -0.32 21.94
CA VAL A 204 8.80 0.25 23.28
C VAL A 204 9.41 1.64 23.17
N ALA A 205 8.60 2.69 23.34
CA ALA A 205 9.12 4.01 23.60
C ALA A 205 10.08 3.86 24.77
N MET A 206 11.39 3.99 24.52
CA MET A 206 12.35 4.01 25.61
C MET A 206 11.91 5.16 26.50
N ALA A 207 11.33 4.80 27.65
CA ALA A 207 10.99 5.73 28.69
C ALA A 207 12.24 6.59 28.90
N LYS A 208 12.15 7.88 28.56
CA LYS A 208 13.11 8.87 29.05
C LYS A 208 12.94 8.87 30.56
N ALA A 209 13.70 8.01 31.21
CA ALA A 209 13.87 8.01 32.64
C ALA A 209 14.79 9.18 32.98
N SER A 210 14.19 10.14 33.70
CA SER A 210 14.82 11.16 34.56
C SER A 210 15.56 12.31 33.88
#